data_AF-A0ABD4TI32-F1
#
_entry.id   AF-A0ABD4TI32-F1
#
_cell.length_a   1.000
_cell.length_b   1.000
_cell.length_c   1.000
_cell.angle_alpha   90.00
_cell.angle_beta   90.00
_cell.angle_gamma   90.00
#
_symmetry.space_group_name_H-M   'P 1'
#
loop_
_entity.id
_entity.type
_entity.pdbx_description
1 polymer ?
#
loop_
_entity_poly.entity_id
_entity_poly.type
_entity_poly.pdbx_seq_one_letter_code
_entity_poly.pdbx_strand_id
1 'polypeptide(L)'
;MSIPGALHPLIENLWKREMHLPIDPRVAFTAVICTSILSIILSILLLSSGFSDIAQILFFIPIILACLFYLRQGLIYSIFLSLLYLIILLSTAGVEHLVNGVFRVLIFFIVGVVVTFLMEGWMVTERGLRARTLELNMINEMLRQRNDQLLALEAEMQANRDEIQRMQRELLETNDFLNNLISYTNAPIVVWDSEGKITRFNKAFEHLSGIPAEEAIGSDLGILFRSENCQSAMDLIQGASSGTSSWEACEIPIRSRNSDIHAVLWNSSNILADDGKTVIATIAQGQDVTELRKTEKALDSANKQLEILMHLTKNDFRKVALLLIITVATYIFLYDFVFRIVQGGFTIDNIFFGLAGLIAGILAIGIALIAVVKAVLNVMRKRGMAIPEMPQIFSTNDAESMAGGGDEPAPYLAQLLTRTEDGALGRIIIYLIIAEFGIFSSRTIAAATAQAGMTFFIIFMGACFIFIRLVYTDYLVGLKHFGVVFLLGLILSFILGHFWGGIPVETLFSLEYFGSDALVALITGISLSLFMSSK
;
A
#
# COMPACT_ATOMS: atom_id res chain seq x y z
N MET A 1 50.57 -48.59 21.87
CA MET A 1 49.75 -48.38 20.66
C MET A 1 49.31 -49.75 20.17
N SER A 2 48.05 -50.10 20.39
CA SER A 2 47.46 -51.37 19.97
C SER A 2 47.26 -51.36 18.45
N ILE A 3 47.97 -52.26 17.77
CA ILE A 3 47.78 -52.55 16.35
C ILE A 3 46.29 -52.91 16.13
N PRO A 4 45.60 -52.34 15.13
CA PRO A 4 44.21 -52.69 14.85
C PRO A 4 44.08 -54.20 14.60
N GLY A 5 43.11 -54.86 15.25
CA GLY A 5 42.91 -56.32 15.22
C GLY A 5 42.71 -56.93 13.82
N ALA A 6 42.50 -56.11 12.79
CA ALA A 6 42.40 -56.54 11.40
C ALA A 6 43.76 -56.81 10.70
N LEU A 7 44.87 -56.26 11.23
CA LEU A 7 46.20 -56.43 10.62
C LEU A 7 46.91 -57.73 11.01
N HIS A 8 46.51 -58.35 12.13
CA HIS A 8 47.15 -59.56 12.66
C HIS A 8 47.14 -60.74 11.66
N PRO A 9 46.01 -61.12 11.04
CA PRO A 9 45.98 -62.31 10.17
C PRO A 9 46.68 -62.09 8.82
N LEU A 10 46.78 -60.85 8.33
CA LEU A 10 47.40 -60.52 7.03
C LEU A 10 48.93 -60.47 7.13
N ILE A 11 49.45 -59.93 8.23
CA ILE A 11 50.87 -60.01 8.58
C ILE A 11 51.25 -61.48 8.86
N GLU A 12 50.45 -62.22 9.60
CA GLU A 12 50.71 -63.62 9.94
C GLU A 12 50.73 -64.54 8.71
N ASN A 13 49.88 -64.28 7.70
CA ASN A 13 49.92 -64.99 6.42
C ASN A 13 51.14 -64.63 5.55
N LEU A 14 51.63 -63.39 5.62
CA LEU A 14 52.89 -63.00 4.97
C LEU A 14 54.10 -63.62 5.65
N TRP A 15 54.03 -63.87 6.96
CA TRP A 15 55.09 -64.53 7.74
C TRP A 15 55.21 -66.04 7.48
N LYS A 16 54.16 -66.71 6.99
CA LYS A 16 54.14 -68.16 6.72
C LYS A 16 54.64 -68.57 5.33
N ARG A 17 54.90 -67.65 4.40
CA ARG A 17 55.49 -68.00 3.10
C ARG A 17 56.99 -68.24 3.26
N GLU A 18 57.38 -69.51 3.25
CA GLU A 18 58.78 -69.94 3.13
C GLU A 18 59.42 -69.27 1.90
N MET A 19 60.28 -68.30 2.19
CA MET A 19 60.94 -67.47 1.19
C MET A 19 62.16 -68.24 0.67
N HIS A 20 61.92 -69.15 -0.26
CA HIS A 20 62.98 -69.59 -1.16
C HIS A 20 63.47 -68.37 -1.95
N LEU A 21 64.74 -68.37 -2.40
CA LEU A 21 65.22 -67.37 -3.37
C LEU A 21 64.19 -67.18 -4.49
N PRO A 22 64.14 -66.03 -5.19
CA PRO A 22 63.22 -65.74 -6.30
C PRO A 22 63.54 -66.56 -7.57
N ILE A 23 63.87 -67.82 -7.39
CA ILE A 23 64.20 -68.82 -8.38
C ILE A 23 63.20 -69.94 -8.15
N ASP A 24 62.50 -70.30 -9.22
CA ASP A 24 61.51 -71.38 -9.19
C ASP A 24 62.12 -72.63 -8.53
N PRO A 25 61.47 -73.23 -7.51
CA PRO A 25 61.97 -74.42 -6.83
C PRO A 25 62.35 -75.55 -7.79
N ARG A 26 61.68 -75.62 -8.96
CA ARG A 26 62.01 -76.58 -10.02
C ARG A 26 63.36 -76.28 -10.66
N VAL A 27 63.64 -75.01 -10.95
CA VAL A 27 64.92 -74.58 -11.53
C VAL A 27 66.05 -74.78 -10.54
N ALA A 28 65.84 -74.43 -9.26
CA ALA A 28 66.80 -74.68 -8.19
C ALA A 28 67.12 -76.17 -8.05
N PHE A 29 66.08 -77.02 -8.06
CA PHE A 29 66.23 -78.48 -7.95
C PHE A 29 66.99 -79.06 -9.14
N THR A 30 66.60 -78.69 -10.37
CA THR A 30 67.27 -79.13 -11.59
C THR A 30 68.72 -78.67 -11.63
N ALA A 31 69.02 -77.44 -11.21
CA ALA A 31 70.39 -76.92 -11.16
C ALA A 31 71.27 -77.73 -10.20
N VAL A 32 70.78 -78.04 -8.99
CA VAL A 32 71.52 -78.84 -8.01
C VAL A 32 71.76 -80.25 -8.55
N ILE A 33 70.76 -80.90 -9.15
CA ILE A 33 70.94 -82.26 -9.70
C ILE A 33 71.89 -82.28 -10.89
N CYS A 34 71.71 -81.38 -11.86
CA CYS A 34 72.57 -81.32 -13.05
C CYS A 34 74.03 -81.05 -12.65
N THR A 35 74.29 -80.12 -11.73
CA THR A 35 75.65 -79.82 -11.24
C THR A 35 76.24 -80.97 -10.44
N SER A 36 75.43 -81.69 -9.65
CA SER A 36 75.89 -82.90 -8.94
C SER A 36 76.25 -84.03 -9.89
N ILE A 37 75.41 -84.35 -10.88
CA ILE A 37 75.68 -85.39 -11.87
C ILE A 37 76.94 -85.04 -12.67
N LEU A 38 77.05 -83.79 -13.12
CA LEU A 38 78.22 -83.32 -13.86
C LEU A 38 79.49 -83.43 -13.01
N SER A 39 79.42 -83.05 -11.73
CA SER A 39 80.55 -83.14 -10.80
C SER A 39 80.98 -84.59 -10.59
N ILE A 40 80.02 -85.53 -10.47
CA ILE A 40 80.31 -86.97 -10.32
C ILE A 40 81.00 -87.52 -11.57
N ILE A 41 80.42 -87.29 -12.76
CA ILE A 41 80.97 -87.80 -14.04
C ILE A 41 82.38 -87.27 -14.26
N LEU A 42 82.56 -85.96 -14.12
CA LEU A 42 83.86 -85.32 -14.38
C LEU A 42 84.90 -85.73 -13.32
N SER A 43 84.49 -85.97 -12.07
CA SER A 43 85.39 -86.46 -11.03
C SER A 43 85.90 -87.87 -11.32
N ILE A 44 85.05 -88.78 -11.80
CA ILE A 44 85.47 -90.14 -12.18
C ILE A 44 86.51 -90.08 -13.31
N LEU A 45 86.27 -89.26 -14.34
CA LEU A 45 87.19 -89.10 -15.48
C LEU A 45 88.55 -88.49 -15.07
N LEU A 46 88.53 -87.51 -14.17
CA LEU A 46 89.75 -86.85 -13.68
C LEU A 46 90.56 -87.77 -12.76
N LEU A 47 89.88 -88.54 -11.90
CA LEU A 47 90.52 -89.52 -11.02
C LEU A 47 91.16 -90.66 -11.82
N SER A 48 90.50 -91.17 -12.86
CA SER A 48 91.10 -92.17 -13.76
C SER A 48 92.31 -91.65 -14.54
N SER A 49 92.42 -90.33 -14.71
CA SER A 49 93.53 -89.68 -15.40
C SER A 49 94.67 -89.24 -14.46
N GLY A 50 94.56 -89.54 -13.15
CA GLY A 50 95.57 -89.19 -12.14
C GLY A 50 95.47 -87.78 -11.57
N PHE A 51 94.48 -86.97 -11.97
CA PHE A 51 94.29 -85.59 -11.49
C PHE A 51 93.38 -85.54 -10.26
N SER A 52 93.85 -86.13 -9.16
CA SER A 52 93.03 -86.21 -7.94
C SER A 52 92.71 -84.83 -7.37
N ASP A 53 93.62 -83.84 -7.41
CA ASP A 53 93.40 -82.54 -6.77
C ASP A 53 92.26 -81.70 -7.38
N ILE A 54 92.10 -81.75 -8.70
CA ILE A 54 91.13 -80.95 -9.46
C ILE A 54 89.72 -81.56 -9.33
N ALA A 55 89.62 -82.89 -9.33
CA ALA A 55 88.34 -83.60 -9.20
C ALA A 55 87.53 -83.14 -7.98
N GLN A 56 88.21 -82.76 -6.90
CA GLN A 56 87.59 -82.47 -5.61
C GLN A 56 87.08 -81.02 -5.53
N ILE A 57 87.53 -80.12 -6.42
CA ILE A 57 87.00 -78.74 -6.49
C ILE A 57 85.57 -78.73 -7.03
N LEU A 58 85.23 -79.69 -7.90
CA LEU A 58 83.94 -79.75 -8.58
C LEU A 58 82.77 -79.90 -7.62
N PHE A 59 82.96 -80.61 -6.50
CA PHE A 59 81.92 -80.87 -5.52
C PHE A 59 81.50 -79.64 -4.70
N PHE A 60 82.30 -78.57 -4.66
CA PHE A 60 81.90 -77.32 -3.99
C PHE A 60 80.67 -76.67 -4.65
N ILE A 61 80.57 -76.75 -5.98
CA ILE A 61 79.49 -76.10 -6.74
C ILE A 61 78.10 -76.64 -6.35
N PRO A 62 77.83 -77.96 -6.44
CA PRO A 62 76.53 -78.51 -6.03
C PRO A 62 76.28 -78.37 -4.52
N ILE A 63 77.31 -78.44 -3.67
CA ILE A 63 77.18 -78.25 -2.22
C ILE A 63 76.73 -76.83 -1.88
N ILE A 64 77.39 -75.82 -2.46
CA ILE A 64 77.05 -74.41 -2.24
C ILE A 64 75.64 -74.13 -2.77
N LEU A 65 75.30 -74.60 -3.98
CA LEU A 65 73.95 -74.42 -4.54
C LEU A 65 72.87 -75.07 -3.68
N ALA A 66 73.11 -76.28 -3.17
CA ALA A 66 72.17 -76.95 -2.27
C ALA A 66 71.99 -76.16 -0.97
N CYS A 67 73.06 -75.66 -0.36
CA CYS A 67 72.99 -74.86 0.87
C CYS A 67 72.36 -73.47 0.64
N LEU A 68 72.53 -72.87 -0.54
CA LEU A 68 71.92 -71.59 -0.90
C LEU A 68 70.40 -71.71 -1.07
N PHE A 69 69.91 -72.74 -1.78
CA PHE A 69 68.49 -72.87 -2.09
C PHE A 69 67.68 -73.59 -1.00
N TYR A 70 68.29 -74.56 -0.32
CA TYR A 70 67.62 -75.45 0.61
C TYR A 70 68.15 -75.35 2.04
N LEU A 71 69.06 -74.42 2.34
CA LEU A 71 69.53 -74.07 3.68
C LEU A 71 69.93 -75.31 4.50
N ARG A 72 69.14 -75.64 5.53
CA ARG A 72 69.36 -76.80 6.42
C ARG A 72 69.25 -78.14 5.71
N GLN A 73 68.34 -78.28 4.74
CA GLN A 73 68.23 -79.50 3.92
C GLN A 73 69.42 -79.60 2.95
N GLY A 74 69.94 -78.45 2.51
CA GLY A 74 71.17 -78.38 1.72
C GLY A 74 72.39 -78.92 2.45
N LEU A 75 72.46 -78.72 3.77
CA LEU A 75 73.54 -79.27 4.60
C LEU A 75 73.46 -80.79 4.76
N ILE A 76 72.26 -81.36 4.84
CA ILE A 76 72.08 -82.82 4.82
C ILE A 76 72.54 -83.37 3.44
N TYR A 77 72.18 -82.67 2.37
CA TYR A 77 72.62 -83.02 1.02
C TYR A 77 74.14 -82.92 0.84
N SER A 78 74.79 -81.93 1.44
CA SER A 78 76.25 -81.79 1.36
C SER A 78 76.97 -82.93 2.06
N ILE A 79 76.43 -83.43 3.18
CA ILE A 79 76.96 -84.63 3.85
C ILE A 79 76.85 -85.86 2.93
N PHE A 80 75.69 -86.05 2.30
CA PHE A 80 75.49 -87.15 1.35
C PHE A 80 76.47 -87.09 0.18
N LEU A 81 76.62 -85.93 -0.44
CA LEU A 81 77.50 -85.75 -1.59
C LEU A 81 78.98 -85.90 -1.20
N SER A 82 79.35 -85.49 0.02
CA SER A 82 80.69 -85.68 0.56
C SER A 82 81.02 -87.16 0.82
N LEU A 83 80.05 -87.94 1.30
CA LEU A 83 80.19 -89.39 1.47
C LEU A 83 80.33 -90.09 0.11
N LEU A 84 79.52 -89.68 -0.87
CA LEU A 84 79.59 -90.21 -2.23
C LEU A 84 80.96 -89.93 -2.87
N TYR A 85 81.49 -88.73 -2.69
CA TYR A 85 82.85 -88.39 -3.12
C TYR A 85 83.90 -89.32 -2.50
N LEU A 86 83.82 -89.59 -1.20
CA LEU A 86 84.75 -90.49 -0.52
C LEU A 86 84.70 -91.92 -1.08
N ILE A 87 83.50 -92.41 -1.41
CA ILE A 87 83.30 -93.73 -2.06
C ILE A 87 83.94 -93.74 -3.45
N ILE A 88 83.72 -92.69 -4.26
CA ILE A 88 84.30 -92.58 -5.61
C ILE A 88 85.83 -92.53 -5.53
N LEU A 89 86.39 -91.78 -4.59
CA LEU A 89 87.84 -91.65 -4.38
C LEU A 89 88.46 -93.02 -4.04
N LEU A 90 87.88 -93.75 -3.07
CA LEU A 90 88.35 -95.07 -2.66
C LEU A 90 88.28 -96.08 -3.81
N SER A 91 87.22 -96.03 -4.62
CA SER A 91 87.02 -96.95 -5.73
C SER A 91 87.95 -96.72 -6.92
N THR A 92 88.41 -95.48 -7.14
CA THR A 92 89.14 -95.12 -8.37
C THR A 92 90.62 -94.84 -8.14
N ALA A 93 90.98 -94.18 -7.04
CA ALA A 93 92.34 -93.74 -6.75
C ALA A 93 93.03 -94.54 -5.63
N GLY A 94 92.30 -95.41 -4.93
CA GLY A 94 92.84 -96.26 -3.87
C GLY A 94 93.09 -95.56 -2.53
N VAL A 95 93.69 -96.29 -1.58
CA VAL A 95 93.83 -95.88 -0.17
C VAL A 95 94.87 -94.78 0.04
N GLU A 96 95.82 -94.61 -0.89
CA GLU A 96 96.91 -93.64 -0.78
C GLU A 96 96.41 -92.18 -0.70
N HIS A 97 95.23 -91.89 -1.24
CA HIS A 97 94.61 -90.56 -1.21
C HIS A 97 93.59 -90.34 -0.09
N LEU A 98 93.40 -91.32 0.81
CA LEU A 98 92.35 -91.31 1.82
C LEU A 98 92.44 -90.11 2.77
N VAL A 99 93.64 -89.78 3.25
CA VAL A 99 93.86 -88.68 4.21
C VAL A 99 93.41 -87.34 3.60
N ASN A 100 93.78 -87.06 2.35
CA ASN A 100 93.37 -85.84 1.65
C ASN A 100 91.86 -85.79 1.39
N GLY A 101 91.25 -86.94 1.10
CA GLY A 101 89.81 -87.08 0.94
C GLY A 101 89.05 -86.74 2.23
N VAL A 102 89.50 -87.25 3.38
CA VAL A 102 88.89 -86.96 4.69
C VAL A 102 88.97 -85.47 5.03
N PHE A 103 90.13 -84.84 4.84
CA PHE A 103 90.27 -83.39 5.07
C PHE A 103 89.31 -82.56 4.21
N ARG A 104 89.02 -82.97 2.98
CA ARG A 104 88.11 -82.22 2.11
C ARG A 104 86.64 -82.45 2.39
N VAL A 105 86.26 -83.64 2.87
CA VAL A 105 84.92 -83.86 3.44
C VAL A 105 84.68 -82.91 4.61
N LEU A 106 85.69 -82.70 5.48
CA LEU A 106 85.62 -81.71 6.56
C LEU A 106 85.42 -80.28 6.00
N ILE A 107 86.16 -79.91 4.96
CA ILE A 107 86.05 -78.58 4.33
C ILE A 107 84.66 -78.40 3.68
N PHE A 108 84.12 -79.40 2.99
CA PHE A 108 82.76 -79.35 2.42
C PHE A 108 81.71 -79.11 3.49
N PHE A 109 81.84 -79.79 4.63
CA PHE A 109 80.95 -79.59 5.76
C PHE A 109 81.06 -78.16 6.33
N ILE A 110 82.29 -77.66 6.55
CA ILE A 110 82.52 -76.30 7.04
C ILE A 110 81.93 -75.27 6.08
N VAL A 111 82.17 -75.42 4.76
CA VAL A 111 81.61 -74.53 3.74
C VAL A 111 80.09 -74.56 3.75
N GLY A 112 79.48 -75.76 3.85
CA GLY A 112 78.03 -75.90 3.97
C GLY A 112 77.49 -75.14 5.18
N VAL A 113 78.07 -75.34 6.37
CA VAL A 113 77.68 -74.64 7.60
C VAL A 113 77.80 -73.12 7.46
N VAL A 114 78.92 -72.63 6.94
CA VAL A 114 79.17 -71.18 6.77
C VAL A 114 78.16 -70.57 5.80
N VAL A 115 77.92 -71.20 4.65
CA VAL A 115 76.95 -70.72 3.66
C VAL A 115 75.54 -70.71 4.24
N THR A 116 75.12 -71.76 4.93
CA THR A 116 73.80 -71.81 5.58
C THR A 116 73.66 -70.73 6.64
N PHE A 117 74.66 -70.51 7.49
CA PHE A 117 74.62 -69.47 8.53
C PHE A 117 74.51 -68.06 7.94
N LEU A 118 75.34 -67.74 6.95
CA LEU A 118 75.31 -66.44 6.27
C LEU A 118 73.95 -66.20 5.60
N MET A 119 73.41 -67.23 4.95
CA MET A 119 72.12 -67.13 4.26
C MET A 119 70.95 -66.97 5.26
N GLU A 120 70.94 -67.71 6.37
CA GLU A 120 69.95 -67.55 7.44
C GLU A 120 69.96 -66.10 8.00
N GLY A 121 71.14 -65.56 8.29
CA GLY A 121 71.29 -64.18 8.78
C GLY A 121 70.83 -63.12 7.78
N TRP A 122 71.17 -63.29 6.50
CA TRP A 122 70.74 -62.41 5.43
C TRP A 122 69.20 -62.40 5.28
N MET A 123 68.56 -63.58 5.27
CA MET A 123 67.10 -63.68 5.16
C MET A 123 66.34 -63.07 6.33
N VAL A 124 66.87 -63.16 7.56
CA VAL A 124 66.24 -62.50 8.73
C VAL A 124 66.31 -60.97 8.56
N THR A 125 67.46 -60.46 8.13
CA THR A 125 67.69 -59.03 7.91
C THR A 125 66.81 -58.48 6.79
N GLU A 126 66.76 -59.17 5.65
CA GLU A 126 65.95 -58.81 4.49
C GLU A 126 64.44 -58.82 4.83
N ARG A 127 63.99 -59.80 5.62
CA ARG A 127 62.61 -59.84 6.14
C ARG A 127 62.29 -58.62 7.00
N GLY A 128 63.19 -58.27 7.92
CA GLY A 128 63.03 -57.09 8.78
C GLY A 128 62.99 -55.79 7.97
N LEU A 129 63.84 -55.66 6.96
CA LEU A 129 63.86 -54.49 6.09
C LEU A 129 62.57 -54.36 5.26
N ARG A 130 62.11 -55.45 4.64
CA ARG A 130 60.86 -55.45 3.86
C ARG A 130 59.63 -55.12 4.72
N ALA A 131 59.56 -55.67 5.93
CA ALA A 131 58.47 -55.37 6.86
C ALA A 131 58.42 -53.87 7.19
N ARG A 132 59.58 -53.26 7.51
CA ARG A 132 59.68 -51.81 7.79
C ARG A 132 59.35 -50.96 6.57
N THR A 133 59.78 -51.36 5.37
CA THR A 133 59.45 -50.63 4.14
C THR A 133 57.95 -50.66 3.85
N LEU A 134 57.29 -51.79 4.04
CA LEU A 134 55.83 -51.90 3.91
C LEU A 134 55.10 -51.04 4.95
N GLU A 135 55.55 -51.08 6.21
CA GLU A 135 55.01 -50.25 7.29
C GLU A 135 55.14 -48.75 6.97
N LEU A 136 56.33 -48.30 6.56
CA LEU A 136 56.57 -46.91 6.17
C LEU A 136 55.71 -46.47 4.99
N ASN A 137 55.54 -47.33 3.98
CA ASN A 137 54.69 -47.02 2.83
C ASN A 137 53.22 -46.88 3.25
N MET A 138 52.72 -47.76 4.11
CA MET A 138 51.36 -47.69 4.64
C MET A 138 51.16 -46.43 5.50
N ILE A 139 52.13 -46.08 6.35
CA ILE A 139 52.09 -44.85 7.15
C ILE A 139 52.07 -43.62 6.25
N ASN A 140 52.93 -43.57 5.23
CA ASN A 140 52.96 -42.45 4.28
C ASN A 140 51.64 -42.31 3.51
N GLU A 141 51.02 -43.43 3.13
CA GLU A 141 49.72 -43.41 2.46
C GLU A 141 48.60 -42.92 3.40
N MET A 142 48.58 -43.38 4.66
CA MET A 142 47.66 -42.87 5.68
C MET A 142 47.87 -41.37 5.95
N LEU A 143 49.12 -40.91 6.02
CA LEU A 143 49.45 -39.50 6.20
C LEU A 143 48.97 -38.66 5.02
N ARG A 144 49.13 -39.15 3.78
CA ARG A 144 48.60 -38.48 2.58
C ARG A 144 47.08 -38.36 2.65
N GLN A 145 46.38 -39.46 2.94
CA GLN A 145 44.92 -39.44 3.08
C GLN A 145 44.47 -38.47 4.17
N ARG A 146 45.17 -38.44 5.31
CA ARG A 146 44.83 -37.52 6.40
C ARG A 146 45.08 -36.06 6.02
N ASN A 147 46.16 -35.80 5.28
CA ASN A 147 46.46 -34.46 4.78
C ASN A 147 45.40 -33.97 3.79
N ASP A 148 44.98 -34.84 2.86
CA ASP A 148 43.92 -34.51 1.90
C ASP A 148 42.58 -34.24 2.60
N GLN A 149 42.25 -35.02 3.64
CA GLN A 149 41.07 -34.76 4.49
C GLN A 149 41.16 -33.42 5.22
N LEU A 150 42.32 -33.04 5.74
CA LEU A 150 42.52 -31.76 6.41
C LEU A 150 42.36 -30.59 5.45
N LEU A 151 42.91 -30.69 4.23
CA LEU A 151 42.74 -29.67 3.21
C LEU A 151 41.27 -29.50 2.79
N ALA A 152 40.53 -30.61 2.63
CA ALA A 152 39.10 -30.55 2.33
C ALA A 152 38.29 -29.90 3.46
N LEU A 153 38.59 -30.25 4.72
CA LEU A 153 37.95 -29.66 5.89
C LEU A 153 38.29 -28.16 6.04
N GLU A 154 39.54 -27.78 5.78
CA GLU A 154 39.97 -26.38 5.84
C GLU A 154 39.23 -25.53 4.80
N ALA A 155 39.07 -26.05 3.57
CA ALA A 155 38.29 -25.41 2.53
C ALA A 155 36.80 -25.24 2.91
N GLU A 156 36.20 -26.26 3.53
CA GLU A 156 34.82 -26.18 4.03
C GLU A 156 34.67 -25.15 5.16
N MET A 157 35.59 -25.15 6.14
CA MET A 157 35.60 -24.17 7.22
C MET A 157 35.75 -22.75 6.69
N GLN A 158 36.58 -22.55 5.67
CA GLN A 158 36.77 -21.24 5.06
C GLN A 158 35.52 -20.78 4.30
N ALA A 159 34.87 -21.66 3.55
CA ALA A 159 33.58 -21.35 2.90
C ALA A 159 32.50 -20.95 3.91
N ASN A 160 32.35 -21.72 5.01
CA ASN A 160 31.40 -21.40 6.08
C ASN A 160 31.72 -20.05 6.74
N ARG A 161 33.00 -19.74 6.94
CA ARG A 161 33.43 -18.46 7.51
C ARG A 161 33.05 -17.29 6.60
N ASP A 162 33.30 -17.43 5.30
CA ASP A 162 32.97 -16.40 4.30
C ASP A 162 31.45 -16.19 4.21
N GLU A 163 30.66 -17.25 4.32
CA GLU A 163 29.20 -17.18 4.37
C GLU A 163 28.71 -16.44 5.61
N ILE A 164 29.23 -16.77 6.80
CA ILE A 164 28.91 -16.06 8.05
C ILE A 164 29.25 -14.58 7.94
N GLN A 165 30.43 -14.24 7.41
CA GLN A 165 30.83 -12.84 7.22
C GLN A 165 29.92 -12.10 6.24
N ARG A 166 29.45 -12.78 5.18
CA ARG A 166 28.50 -12.20 4.23
C ARG A 166 27.16 -11.92 4.89
N MET A 167 26.61 -12.89 5.63
CA MET A 167 25.36 -12.71 6.37
C MET A 167 25.46 -11.59 7.41
N GLN A 168 26.59 -11.50 8.13
CA GLN A 168 26.83 -10.40 9.08
C GLN A 168 26.85 -9.03 8.38
N ARG A 169 27.48 -8.93 7.21
CA ARG A 169 27.52 -7.69 6.44
C ARG A 169 26.13 -7.30 5.94
N GLU A 170 25.39 -8.24 5.38
CA GLU A 170 24.03 -8.02 4.91
C GLU A 170 23.08 -7.61 6.04
N LEU A 171 23.23 -8.22 7.22
CA LEU A 171 22.50 -7.83 8.43
C LEU A 171 22.83 -6.40 8.86
N LEU A 172 24.11 -6.02 8.87
CA LEU A 172 24.54 -4.66 9.18
C LEU A 172 24.00 -3.64 8.16
N GLU A 173 24.15 -3.92 6.86
CA GLU A 173 23.64 -3.07 5.78
C GLU A 173 22.12 -2.91 5.85
N THR A 174 21.38 -3.99 6.14
CA THR A 174 19.93 -3.95 6.33
C THR A 174 19.56 -3.12 7.56
N ASN A 175 20.28 -3.30 8.67
CA ASN A 175 20.03 -2.53 9.89
C ASN A 175 20.28 -1.03 9.67
N ASP A 176 21.39 -0.68 9.02
CA ASP A 176 21.74 0.71 8.67
C ASP A 176 20.72 1.31 7.71
N PHE A 177 20.27 0.54 6.71
CA PHE A 177 19.23 0.96 5.79
C PHE A 177 17.91 1.25 6.52
N LEU A 178 17.45 0.35 7.38
CA LEU A 178 16.22 0.53 8.17
C LEU A 178 16.33 1.71 9.14
N ASN A 179 17.46 1.86 9.83
CA ASN A 179 17.72 2.99 10.72
C ASN A 179 17.67 4.32 9.95
N ASN A 180 18.27 4.38 8.76
CA ASN A 180 18.22 5.57 7.91
C ASN A 180 16.79 5.85 7.40
N LEU A 181 16.07 4.82 6.96
CA LEU A 181 14.69 4.95 6.50
C LEU A 181 13.81 5.55 7.59
N ILE A 182 13.87 5.02 8.82
CA ILE A 182 13.11 5.54 9.96
C ILE A 182 13.56 6.96 10.32
N SER A 183 14.87 7.20 10.38
CA SER A 183 15.45 8.48 10.82
C SER A 183 15.11 9.65 9.89
N TYR A 184 15.07 9.42 8.58
CA TYR A 184 14.83 10.45 7.56
C TYR A 184 13.41 10.47 7.00
N THR A 185 12.51 9.63 7.51
CA THR A 185 11.08 9.70 7.16
C THR A 185 10.48 11.00 7.70
N ASN A 186 9.72 11.71 6.86
CA ASN A 186 9.07 12.99 7.21
C ASN A 186 7.90 12.84 8.21
N ALA A 187 7.37 11.63 8.37
CA ALA A 187 6.38 11.34 9.39
C ALA A 187 7.07 11.22 10.76
N PRO A 188 6.60 11.92 11.79
CA PRO A 188 7.02 11.71 13.17
C PRO A 188 6.80 10.25 13.58
N ILE A 189 7.86 9.56 14.01
CA ILE A 189 7.81 8.16 14.48
C ILE A 189 8.40 8.10 15.88
N VAL A 190 7.66 7.45 16.79
CA VAL A 190 8.10 7.12 18.15
C VAL A 190 7.81 5.66 18.43
N VAL A 191 8.75 4.98 19.10
CA VAL A 191 8.58 3.61 19.58
C VAL A 191 8.83 3.61 21.08
N TRP A 192 8.01 2.88 21.84
CA TRP A 192 8.23 2.66 23.27
C TRP A 192 8.08 1.18 23.61
N ASP A 193 8.72 0.77 24.71
CA ASP A 193 8.64 -0.60 25.24
C ASP A 193 7.35 -0.84 26.05
N SER A 194 7.18 -2.06 26.56
CA SER A 194 6.03 -2.44 27.39
C SER A 194 5.90 -1.67 28.70
N GLU A 195 6.95 -0.97 29.14
CA GLU A 195 6.95 -0.11 30.33
C GLU A 195 6.60 1.35 30.01
N GLY A 196 6.36 1.68 28.73
CA GLY A 196 6.06 3.05 28.30
C GLY A 196 7.30 3.93 28.14
N LYS A 197 8.51 3.34 28.11
CA LYS A 197 9.77 4.07 27.88
C LYS A 197 10.07 4.17 26.41
N ILE A 198 10.38 5.37 25.94
CA ILE A 198 10.68 5.62 24.53
C ILE A 198 12.01 4.92 24.16
N THR A 199 11.98 4.05 23.16
CA THR A 199 13.15 3.30 22.65
C THR A 199 13.64 3.79 21.28
N ARG A 200 12.77 4.47 20.51
CA ARG A 200 13.13 5.16 19.26
C ARG A 200 12.36 6.47 19.12
N PHE A 201 13.05 7.46 18.57
CA PHE A 201 12.52 8.79 18.33
C PHE A 201 13.19 9.34 17.06
N ASN A 202 12.46 9.48 15.95
CA ASN A 202 13.06 9.88 14.68
C ASN A 202 13.21 11.41 14.53
N LYS A 203 13.98 11.87 13.53
CA LYS A 203 14.23 13.31 13.33
C LYS A 203 12.96 14.11 13.07
N ALA A 204 11.99 13.55 12.34
CA ALA A 204 10.72 14.23 12.13
C ALA A 204 9.96 14.48 13.44
N PHE A 205 10.05 13.57 14.41
CA PHE A 205 9.49 13.77 15.75
C PHE A 205 10.28 14.82 16.53
N GLU A 206 11.61 14.84 16.45
CA GLU A 206 12.43 15.92 17.02
C GLU A 206 12.01 17.30 16.49
N HIS A 207 11.79 17.40 15.18
CA HIS A 207 11.34 18.64 14.54
C HIS A 207 9.91 19.04 14.96
N LEU A 208 8.99 18.08 15.06
CA LEU A 208 7.61 18.33 15.48
C LEU A 208 7.53 18.78 16.95
N SER A 209 8.22 18.05 17.84
CA SER A 209 8.15 18.25 19.29
C SER A 209 9.12 19.30 19.82
N GLY A 210 10.22 19.56 19.12
CA GLY A 210 11.34 20.39 19.60
C GLY A 210 12.15 19.73 20.72
N ILE A 211 12.00 18.42 20.93
CA ILE A 211 12.75 17.63 21.92
C ILE A 211 13.82 16.82 21.17
N PRO A 212 15.11 16.88 21.56
CA PRO A 212 16.13 16.03 20.96
C PRO A 212 15.92 14.57 21.37
N ALA A 213 16.21 13.63 20.47
CA ALA A 213 16.06 12.19 20.68
C ALA A 213 16.89 11.71 21.88
N GLU A 214 18.04 12.33 22.14
CA GLU A 214 18.90 12.06 23.30
C GLU A 214 18.19 12.32 24.65
N GLU A 215 17.25 13.26 24.70
CA GLU A 215 16.43 13.59 25.88
C GLU A 215 15.14 12.74 25.93
N ALA A 216 14.60 12.39 24.76
CA ALA A 216 13.38 11.60 24.64
C ALA A 216 13.60 10.10 24.90
N ILE A 217 14.70 9.52 24.42
CA ILE A 217 14.99 8.09 24.57
C ILE A 217 15.22 7.75 26.06
N GLY A 218 14.51 6.75 26.56
CA GLY A 218 14.52 6.34 27.97
C GLY A 218 13.59 7.15 28.87
N SER A 219 13.01 8.24 28.37
CA SER A 219 11.98 9.01 29.07
C SER A 219 10.61 8.35 28.95
N ASP A 220 9.71 8.71 29.86
CA ASP A 220 8.30 8.27 29.85
C ASP A 220 7.54 8.96 28.70
N LEU A 221 6.66 8.20 28.03
CA LEU A 221 5.84 8.70 26.91
C LEU A 221 5.00 9.93 27.28
N GLY A 222 4.68 10.13 28.56
CA GLY A 222 3.93 11.28 29.07
C GLY A 222 4.57 12.64 28.79
N ILE A 223 5.88 12.71 28.50
CA ILE A 223 6.58 13.97 28.15
C ILE A 223 5.99 14.64 26.89
N LEU A 224 5.26 13.88 26.05
CA LEU A 224 4.74 14.34 24.76
C LEU A 224 3.34 14.99 24.84
N PHE A 225 2.62 14.87 25.97
CA PHE A 225 1.22 15.28 26.09
C PHE A 225 0.99 16.42 27.11
N ARG A 226 -0.06 17.23 26.94
CA ARG A 226 -0.50 18.24 27.93
C ARG A 226 -1.24 17.58 29.10
N SER A 227 -1.11 18.13 30.32
CA SER A 227 -1.81 17.66 31.54
C SER A 227 -3.35 17.57 31.42
N GLU A 228 -3.98 18.37 30.56
CA GLU A 228 -5.44 18.38 30.35
C GLU A 228 -5.94 17.23 29.44
N ASN A 229 -5.11 16.74 28.52
CA ASN A 229 -5.44 15.66 27.57
C ASN A 229 -4.63 14.37 27.82
N CYS A 230 -3.69 14.39 28.78
CA CYS A 230 -2.79 13.30 29.10
C CYS A 230 -3.55 12.06 29.58
N GLN A 231 -4.60 12.24 30.39
CA GLN A 231 -5.38 11.11 30.93
C GLN A 231 -6.09 10.36 29.80
N SER A 232 -6.82 11.08 28.94
CA SER A 232 -7.49 10.47 27.79
C SER A 232 -6.49 9.83 26.84
N ALA A 233 -5.40 10.51 26.45
CA ALA A 233 -4.39 9.92 25.57
C ALA A 233 -3.74 8.66 26.17
N MET A 234 -3.45 8.66 27.47
CA MET A 234 -2.87 7.51 28.18
C MET A 234 -3.86 6.35 28.34
N ASP A 235 -5.14 6.64 28.57
CA ASP A 235 -6.19 5.61 28.60
C ASP A 235 -6.34 4.93 27.23
N LEU A 236 -6.21 5.70 26.13
CA LEU A 236 -6.15 5.15 24.78
C LEU A 236 -4.88 4.28 24.59
N ILE A 237 -3.71 4.78 24.97
CA ILE A 237 -2.44 4.02 24.85
C ILE A 237 -2.48 2.71 25.67
N GLN A 238 -3.02 2.74 26.89
CA GLN A 238 -3.16 1.54 27.73
C GLN A 238 -4.17 0.55 27.16
N GLY A 239 -5.30 1.01 26.60
CA GLY A 239 -6.29 0.15 25.94
C GLY A 239 -5.76 -0.58 24.69
N ALA A 240 -4.86 0.06 23.93
CA ALA A 240 -4.14 -0.61 22.83
C ALA A 240 -3.15 -1.66 23.33
N SER A 241 -2.43 -1.34 24.41
CA SER A 241 -1.39 -2.22 24.96
C SER A 241 -1.99 -3.51 25.55
N SER A 242 -3.25 -3.48 25.99
CA SER A 242 -4.00 -4.66 26.44
C SER A 242 -4.63 -5.52 25.32
N GLY A 243 -4.29 -5.27 24.04
CA GLY A 243 -4.64 -6.14 22.92
C GLY A 243 -6.05 -5.96 22.33
N THR A 244 -6.74 -4.86 22.63
CA THR A 244 -8.14 -4.66 22.18
C THR A 244 -8.27 -3.85 20.89
N SER A 245 -7.29 -3.02 20.50
CA SER A 245 -7.37 -2.30 19.22
C SER A 245 -6.07 -1.57 18.87
N SER A 246 -5.54 -1.78 17.67
CA SER A 246 -4.67 -0.80 17.01
C SER A 246 -5.46 0.47 16.79
N TRP A 247 -4.87 1.63 17.11
CA TRP A 247 -5.50 2.92 16.85
C TRP A 247 -5.40 3.21 15.36
N GLU A 248 -6.50 3.14 14.64
CA GLU A 248 -6.64 3.77 13.33
C GLU A 248 -7.12 5.21 13.55
N ALA A 249 -6.21 6.17 13.31
CA ALA A 249 -6.50 7.58 13.11
C ALA A 249 -7.09 8.34 14.33
N CYS A 250 -6.30 8.47 15.41
CA CYS A 250 -6.63 9.36 16.52
C CYS A 250 -5.96 10.74 16.37
N GLU A 251 -6.72 11.83 16.38
CA GLU A 251 -6.16 13.20 16.33
C GLU A 251 -5.75 13.63 17.75
N ILE A 252 -4.44 13.68 18.01
CA ILE A 252 -3.89 14.09 19.31
C ILE A 252 -2.99 15.32 19.09
N PRO A 253 -3.31 16.47 19.71
CA PRO A 253 -2.50 17.66 19.57
C PRO A 253 -1.16 17.49 20.29
N ILE A 254 -0.07 17.76 19.58
CA ILE A 254 1.29 17.74 20.14
C ILE A 254 1.75 19.18 20.33
N ARG A 255 2.35 19.45 21.49
CA ARG A 255 2.93 20.75 21.79
C ARG A 255 4.42 20.72 21.47
N SER A 256 4.84 21.61 20.58
CA SER A 256 6.26 21.88 20.39
C SER A 256 6.85 22.60 21.61
N ARG A 257 8.15 22.45 21.87
CA ARG A 257 8.89 23.20 22.90
C ARG A 257 8.72 24.73 22.77
N ASN A 258 8.39 25.21 21.57
CA ASN A 258 8.11 26.62 21.26
C ASN A 258 6.65 27.06 21.55
N SER A 259 5.83 26.20 22.16
CA SER A 259 4.40 26.41 22.47
C SER A 259 3.43 26.39 21.27
N ASP A 260 3.89 26.04 20.07
CA ASP A 260 3.03 25.79 18.91
C ASP A 260 2.26 24.47 19.09
N ILE A 261 0.97 24.48 18.71
CA ILE A 261 0.08 23.31 18.76
C ILE A 261 -0.04 22.76 17.35
N HIS A 262 0.45 21.54 17.15
CA HIS A 262 0.30 20.80 15.91
C HIS A 262 -0.85 19.80 16.06
N ALA A 263 -1.82 19.85 15.15
CA ALA A 263 -2.86 18.83 15.03
C ALA A 263 -2.25 17.64 14.28
N VAL A 264 -2.03 16.53 14.98
CA VAL A 264 -1.36 15.35 14.40
C VAL A 264 -2.30 14.16 14.49
N LEU A 265 -2.49 13.51 13.34
CA LEU A 265 -3.23 12.26 13.24
C LEU A 265 -2.28 11.09 13.52
N TRP A 266 -2.58 10.29 14.55
CA TRP A 266 -1.74 9.19 15.00
C TRP A 266 -2.31 7.84 14.58
N ASN A 267 -1.41 6.99 14.09
CA ASN A 267 -1.63 5.56 13.92
C ASN A 267 -0.64 4.80 14.76
N SER A 268 -1.09 3.73 15.41
CA SER A 268 -0.25 2.94 16.33
C SER A 268 -0.43 1.44 16.09
N SER A 269 0.69 0.71 16.18
CA SER A 269 0.71 -0.76 16.07
C SER A 269 1.62 -1.37 17.13
N ASN A 270 1.23 -2.53 17.66
CA ASN A 270 2.03 -3.29 18.62
C ASN A 270 2.95 -4.28 17.90
N ILE A 271 4.19 -4.35 18.34
CA ILE A 271 5.18 -5.36 17.98
C ILE A 271 5.08 -6.45 19.03
N LEU A 272 4.73 -7.66 18.60
CA LEU A 272 4.50 -8.81 19.47
C LEU A 272 5.73 -9.73 19.49
N ALA A 273 5.88 -10.50 20.56
CA ALA A 273 6.85 -11.58 20.64
C ALA A 273 6.44 -12.78 19.76
N ASP A 274 7.34 -13.77 19.65
CA ASP A 274 7.11 -15.00 18.89
C ASP A 274 5.85 -15.77 19.33
N ASP A 275 5.35 -15.53 20.55
CA ASP A 275 4.12 -16.10 21.09
C ASP A 275 2.83 -15.46 20.53
N GLY A 276 2.95 -14.36 19.79
CA GLY A 276 1.84 -13.59 19.22
C GLY A 276 0.91 -12.93 20.26
N LYS A 277 1.33 -12.85 21.53
CA LYS A 277 0.50 -12.34 22.64
C LYS A 277 1.21 -11.30 23.49
N THR A 278 2.50 -11.45 23.73
CA THR A 278 3.27 -10.53 24.55
C THR A 278 3.70 -9.33 23.72
N VAL A 279 3.30 -8.12 24.13
CA VAL A 279 3.72 -6.88 23.47
C VAL A 279 5.16 -6.58 23.88
N ILE A 280 6.06 -6.52 22.90
CA ILE A 280 7.48 -6.15 23.09
C ILE A 280 7.64 -4.63 23.03
N ALA A 281 6.98 -4.00 22.06
CA ALA A 281 7.05 -2.57 21.83
C ALA A 281 5.82 -2.08 21.08
N THR A 282 5.57 -0.78 21.11
CA THR A 282 4.52 -0.15 20.32
C THR A 282 5.13 0.95 19.48
N ILE A 283 4.81 0.95 18.19
CA ILE A 283 5.21 1.99 17.23
C ILE A 283 4.03 2.91 16.96
N ALA A 284 4.24 4.21 17.07
CA ALA A 284 3.29 5.22 16.62
C ALA A 284 3.91 6.11 15.54
N GLN A 285 3.12 6.42 14.53
CA GLN A 285 3.47 7.36 13.47
C GLN A 285 2.40 8.45 13.37
N GLY A 286 2.86 9.68 13.16
CA GLY A 286 2.03 10.87 13.07
C GLY A 286 1.95 11.42 11.66
N GLN A 287 0.82 12.01 11.30
CA GLN A 287 0.68 12.88 10.13
C GLN A 287 0.26 14.27 10.61
N ASP A 288 1.11 15.28 10.40
CA ASP A 288 0.76 16.66 10.71
C ASP A 288 -0.33 17.15 9.73
N VAL A 289 -1.52 17.41 10.26
CA VAL A 289 -2.69 17.89 9.51
C VAL A 289 -3.00 19.35 9.83
N THR A 290 -2.09 20.08 10.46
CA THR A 290 -2.28 21.47 10.90
C THR A 290 -2.60 22.40 9.73
N GLU A 291 -1.85 22.32 8.63
CA GLU A 291 -2.11 23.12 7.42
C GLU A 291 -3.43 22.72 6.75
N LEU A 292 -3.71 21.42 6.65
CA LEU A 292 -4.95 20.90 6.07
C LEU A 292 -6.17 21.44 6.83
N ARG A 293 -6.13 21.43 8.17
CA ARG A 293 -7.21 22.00 9.00
C ARG A 293 -7.35 23.51 8.83
N LYS A 294 -6.23 24.23 8.65
CA LYS A 294 -6.26 25.68 8.39
C LYS A 294 -6.89 25.98 7.03
N THR A 295 -6.54 25.22 5.99
CA THR A 295 -7.10 25.40 4.64
C THR A 295 -8.56 24.98 4.56
N GLU A 296 -8.96 23.89 5.22
CA GLU A 296 -10.38 23.49 5.35
C GLU A 296 -11.22 24.58 6.01
N LYS A 297 -10.76 25.14 7.14
CA LYS A 297 -11.46 26.23 7.82
C LYS A 297 -11.52 27.49 6.96
N ALA A 298 -10.45 27.83 6.25
CA ALA A 298 -10.44 28.95 5.32
C ALA A 298 -11.42 28.74 4.15
N LEU A 299 -11.45 27.55 3.57
CA LEU A 299 -12.35 27.19 2.47
C LEU A 299 -13.82 27.21 2.90
N ASP A 300 -14.14 26.67 4.08
CA ASP A 300 -15.50 26.74 4.64
C ASP A 300 -15.94 28.19 4.87
N SER A 301 -15.04 29.03 5.39
CA SER A 301 -15.33 30.46 5.56
C SER A 301 -15.55 31.19 4.24
N ALA A 302 -14.78 30.88 3.19
CA ALA A 302 -14.94 31.46 1.85
C ALA A 302 -16.23 30.98 1.16
N ASN A 303 -16.59 29.70 1.29
CA ASN A 303 -17.82 29.13 0.75
C ASN A 303 -19.06 29.77 1.40
N LYS A 304 -19.05 29.97 2.73
CA LYS A 304 -20.12 30.68 3.44
C LYS A 304 -20.27 32.13 2.95
N GLN A 305 -19.16 32.82 2.65
CA GLN A 305 -19.20 34.18 2.09
C GLN A 305 -19.78 34.20 0.67
N LEU A 306 -19.42 33.23 -0.17
CA LEU A 306 -19.98 33.08 -1.52
C LEU A 306 -21.49 32.81 -1.50
N GLU A 307 -21.95 31.94 -0.60
CA GLU A 307 -23.38 31.60 -0.46
C GLU A 307 -24.22 32.84 -0.06
N ILE A 308 -23.70 33.66 0.86
CA ILE A 308 -24.33 34.93 1.26
C ILE A 308 -24.38 35.92 0.07
N LEU A 309 -23.31 36.01 -0.72
CA LEU A 309 -23.25 36.89 -1.91
C LEU A 309 -24.22 36.45 -3.01
N MET A 310 -24.34 35.14 -3.25
CA MET A 310 -25.29 34.57 -4.21
C MET A 310 -26.75 34.84 -3.82
N HIS A 311 -27.07 34.75 -2.53
CA HIS A 311 -28.44 35.01 -2.06
C HIS A 311 -28.84 36.50 -2.20
N LEU A 312 -27.87 37.41 -2.18
CA LEU A 312 -28.10 38.85 -2.37
C LEU A 312 -28.33 39.21 -3.85
N THR A 313 -27.51 38.70 -4.77
CA THR A 313 -27.61 39.04 -6.20
C THR A 313 -28.90 38.52 -6.85
N LYS A 314 -29.39 37.35 -6.44
CA LYS A 314 -30.60 36.73 -7.02
C LYS A 314 -31.88 37.53 -6.71
N ASN A 315 -32.02 38.08 -5.51
CA ASN A 315 -33.20 38.86 -5.11
C ASN A 315 -33.20 40.27 -5.73
N ASP A 316 -32.03 40.86 -5.93
CA ASP A 316 -31.93 42.20 -6.49
C ASP A 316 -32.09 42.18 -8.03
N PHE A 317 -31.60 41.14 -8.71
CA PHE A 317 -31.79 40.97 -10.15
C PHE A 317 -33.27 40.78 -10.52
N ARG A 318 -34.04 40.04 -9.70
CA ARG A 318 -35.50 39.85 -9.91
C ARG A 318 -36.26 41.17 -9.88
N LYS A 319 -35.89 42.10 -8.98
CA LYS A 319 -36.55 43.42 -8.88
C LYS A 319 -36.25 44.30 -10.08
N VAL A 320 -35.01 44.27 -10.59
CA VAL A 320 -34.62 45.01 -11.81
C VAL A 320 -35.32 44.45 -13.04
N ALA A 321 -35.40 43.12 -13.18
CA ALA A 321 -36.14 42.49 -14.28
C ALA A 321 -37.64 42.83 -14.26
N LEU A 322 -38.26 42.87 -13.08
CA LEU A 322 -39.67 43.26 -12.93
C LEU A 322 -39.93 44.70 -13.38
N LEU A 323 -39.05 45.65 -13.01
CA LEU A 323 -39.14 47.04 -13.47
C LEU A 323 -39.06 47.14 -15.00
N LEU A 324 -38.15 46.39 -15.62
CA LEU A 324 -38.02 46.35 -17.07
C LEU A 324 -39.31 45.86 -17.74
N ILE A 325 -39.88 44.75 -17.25
CA ILE A 325 -41.12 44.17 -17.78
C ILE A 325 -42.29 45.16 -17.66
N ILE A 326 -42.49 45.78 -16.49
CA ILE A 326 -43.57 46.75 -16.25
C ILE A 326 -43.39 47.98 -17.15
N THR A 327 -42.16 48.46 -17.34
CA THR A 327 -41.86 49.60 -18.20
C THR A 327 -42.19 49.31 -19.66
N VAL A 328 -41.79 48.14 -20.16
CA VAL A 328 -42.09 47.70 -21.53
C VAL A 328 -43.59 47.53 -21.73
N ALA A 329 -44.30 46.90 -20.78
CA ALA A 329 -45.75 46.73 -20.85
C ALA A 329 -46.50 48.08 -20.90
N THR A 330 -46.06 49.05 -20.08
CA THR A 330 -46.65 50.40 -20.05
C THR A 330 -46.39 51.16 -21.36
N TYR A 331 -45.20 51.01 -21.96
CA TYR A 331 -44.89 51.60 -23.25
C TYR A 331 -45.77 51.02 -24.37
N ILE A 332 -45.92 49.70 -24.40
CA ILE A 332 -46.80 49.02 -25.38
C ILE A 332 -48.24 49.50 -25.21
N PHE A 333 -48.73 49.61 -23.97
CA PHE A 333 -50.06 50.16 -23.67
C PHE A 333 -50.22 51.58 -24.18
N LEU A 334 -49.25 52.47 -23.91
CA LEU A 334 -49.29 53.86 -24.36
C LEU A 334 -49.36 53.96 -25.89
N TYR A 335 -48.59 53.12 -26.58
CA TYR A 335 -48.59 53.06 -28.04
C TYR A 335 -49.97 52.64 -28.58
N ASP A 336 -50.55 51.56 -28.05
CA ASP A 336 -51.87 51.07 -28.46
C ASP A 336 -52.98 52.09 -28.15
N PHE A 337 -52.89 52.74 -26.98
CA PHE A 337 -53.82 53.79 -26.58
C PHE A 337 -53.83 54.98 -27.55
N VAL A 338 -52.64 55.49 -27.91
CA VAL A 338 -52.51 56.58 -28.90
C VAL A 338 -53.07 56.13 -30.25
N PHE A 339 -52.76 54.92 -30.68
CA PHE A 339 -53.27 54.37 -31.93
C PHE A 339 -54.80 54.28 -31.96
N ARG A 340 -55.43 53.84 -30.86
CA ARG A 340 -56.89 53.79 -30.72
C ARG A 340 -57.55 55.17 -30.73
N ILE A 341 -56.94 56.17 -30.08
CA ILE A 341 -57.45 57.57 -30.16
C ILE A 341 -57.41 58.07 -31.61
N VAL A 342 -56.33 57.79 -32.33
CA VAL A 342 -56.16 58.25 -33.71
C VAL A 342 -57.18 57.61 -34.66
N GLN A 343 -57.56 56.34 -34.44
CA GLN A 343 -58.51 55.63 -35.30
C GLN A 343 -59.98 55.77 -34.88
N GLY A 344 -60.29 55.76 -33.59
CA GLY A 344 -61.65 55.73 -33.05
C GLY A 344 -62.21 57.09 -32.63
N GLY A 345 -61.37 58.13 -32.60
CA GLY A 345 -61.74 59.47 -32.14
C GLY A 345 -61.86 59.59 -30.61
N PHE A 346 -62.09 60.81 -30.14
CA PHE A 346 -62.20 61.15 -28.71
C PHE A 346 -63.60 60.78 -28.17
N THR A 347 -63.81 59.52 -27.83
CA THR A 347 -64.99 59.07 -27.07
C THR A 347 -64.73 59.16 -25.56
N ILE A 348 -65.79 59.34 -24.76
CA ILE A 348 -65.70 59.43 -23.29
C ILE A 348 -65.05 58.15 -22.73
N ASP A 349 -65.40 56.99 -23.28
CA ASP A 349 -64.85 55.70 -22.86
C ASP A 349 -63.34 55.61 -23.11
N ASN A 350 -62.87 56.02 -24.30
CA ASN A 350 -61.44 56.01 -24.63
C ASN A 350 -60.64 56.92 -23.70
N ILE A 351 -61.14 58.13 -23.42
CA ILE A 351 -60.46 59.09 -22.54
C ILE A 351 -60.40 58.55 -21.10
N PHE A 352 -61.52 58.06 -20.57
CA PHE A 352 -61.59 57.62 -19.19
C PHE A 352 -60.68 56.40 -18.92
N PHE A 353 -60.75 55.37 -19.78
CA PHE A 353 -59.93 54.16 -19.61
C PHE A 353 -58.46 54.39 -19.97
N GLY A 354 -58.18 55.27 -20.93
CA GLY A 354 -56.82 55.73 -21.22
C GLY A 354 -56.16 56.42 -20.04
N LEU A 355 -56.88 57.37 -19.41
CA LEU A 355 -56.40 58.07 -18.23
C LEU A 355 -56.22 57.10 -17.06
N ALA A 356 -57.16 56.17 -16.85
CA ALA A 356 -57.09 55.17 -15.79
C ALA A 356 -55.90 54.21 -15.98
N GLY A 357 -55.66 53.71 -17.20
CA GLY A 357 -54.54 52.84 -17.52
C GLY A 357 -53.19 53.56 -17.44
N LEU A 358 -53.14 54.83 -17.82
CA LEU A 358 -51.94 55.66 -17.68
C LEU A 358 -51.63 55.94 -16.20
N ILE A 359 -52.64 56.20 -15.37
CA ILE A 359 -52.49 56.31 -13.91
C ILE A 359 -51.99 54.99 -13.31
N ALA A 360 -52.58 53.85 -13.71
CA ALA A 360 -52.16 52.54 -13.22
C ALA A 360 -50.73 52.18 -13.64
N GLY A 361 -50.34 52.47 -14.89
CA GLY A 361 -48.99 52.27 -15.40
C GLY A 361 -47.95 53.13 -14.67
N ILE A 362 -48.25 54.41 -14.46
CA ILE A 362 -47.38 55.32 -13.68
C ILE A 362 -47.25 54.84 -12.24
N LEU A 363 -48.35 54.41 -11.61
CA LEU A 363 -48.33 53.88 -10.25
C LEU A 363 -47.50 52.59 -10.16
N ALA A 364 -47.66 51.67 -11.11
CA ALA A 364 -46.92 50.41 -11.15
C ALA A 364 -45.42 50.63 -11.36
N ILE A 365 -45.03 51.53 -12.27
CA ILE A 365 -43.63 51.93 -12.48
C ILE A 365 -43.08 52.58 -11.21
N GLY A 366 -43.83 53.48 -10.58
CA GLY A 366 -43.43 54.15 -9.34
C GLY A 366 -43.15 53.17 -8.20
N ILE A 367 -44.04 52.20 -7.98
CA ILE A 367 -43.87 51.16 -6.96
C ILE A 367 -42.64 50.27 -7.28
N ALA A 368 -42.47 49.86 -8.53
CA ALA A 368 -41.34 49.04 -8.97
C ALA A 368 -40.00 49.80 -8.81
N LEU A 369 -39.98 51.10 -9.13
CA LEU A 369 -38.80 51.94 -9.01
C LEU A 369 -38.39 52.11 -7.54
N ILE A 370 -39.34 52.37 -6.63
CA ILE A 370 -39.08 52.46 -5.19
C ILE A 370 -38.49 51.14 -4.65
N ALA A 371 -38.99 49.99 -5.12
CA ALA A 371 -38.49 48.69 -4.73
C ALA A 371 -37.03 48.44 -5.18
N VAL A 372 -36.66 48.90 -6.38
CA VAL A 372 -35.28 48.82 -6.90
C VAL A 372 -34.35 49.79 -6.16
N VAL A 373 -34.78 51.03 -5.92
CA VAL A 373 -34.00 52.02 -5.18
C VAL A 373 -33.70 51.53 -3.75
N LYS A 374 -34.70 50.99 -3.05
CA LYS A 374 -34.49 50.36 -1.72
C LYS A 374 -33.53 49.18 -1.77
N ALA A 375 -33.57 48.37 -2.84
CA ALA A 375 -32.65 47.25 -3.01
C ALA A 375 -31.20 47.74 -3.19
N VAL A 376 -30.98 48.71 -4.06
CA VAL A 376 -29.65 49.30 -4.32
C VAL A 376 -29.10 49.99 -3.07
N LEU A 377 -29.91 50.76 -2.35
CA LEU A 377 -29.50 51.42 -1.11
C LEU A 377 -29.12 50.42 -0.01
N ASN A 378 -29.82 49.29 0.09
CA ASN A 378 -29.47 48.22 1.03
C ASN A 378 -28.13 47.55 0.68
N VAL A 379 -27.82 47.40 -0.61
CA VAL A 379 -26.52 46.89 -1.07
C VAL A 379 -25.40 47.88 -0.76
N MET A 380 -25.61 49.18 -1.00
CA MET A 380 -24.61 50.21 -0.69
C MET A 380 -24.35 50.33 0.83
N ARG A 381 -25.41 50.26 1.65
CA ARG A 381 -25.30 50.24 3.12
C ARG A 381 -24.52 49.02 3.62
N LYS A 382 -24.71 47.83 3.03
CA LYS A 382 -23.97 46.61 3.41
C LYS A 382 -22.51 46.60 2.92
N ARG A 383 -22.18 47.35 1.87
CA ARG A 383 -20.81 47.48 1.34
C ARG A 383 -20.00 48.65 1.91
N GLY A 384 -20.55 49.43 2.84
CA GLY A 384 -19.84 50.55 3.48
C GLY A 384 -19.50 51.71 2.54
N MET A 385 -20.23 51.88 1.43
CA MET A 385 -20.05 53.02 0.52
C MET A 385 -20.89 54.22 0.98
N ALA A 386 -20.29 55.42 0.98
CA ALA A 386 -20.93 56.66 1.38
C ALA A 386 -22.15 56.97 0.51
N ILE A 387 -23.29 57.22 1.17
CA ILE A 387 -24.54 57.64 0.53
C ILE A 387 -24.41 59.14 0.18
N PRO A 388 -24.73 59.59 -1.05
CA PRO A 388 -24.81 61.02 -1.32
C PRO A 388 -25.97 61.62 -0.52
N GLU A 389 -25.70 62.61 0.33
CA GLU A 389 -26.74 63.32 1.06
C GLU A 389 -27.70 64.01 0.09
N MET A 390 -28.98 63.61 0.11
CA MET A 390 -30.04 64.42 -0.48
C MET A 390 -30.34 65.61 0.46
N PRO A 391 -30.70 66.80 -0.06
CA PRO A 391 -30.94 67.98 0.74
C PRO A 391 -32.10 67.74 1.71
N GLN A 392 -31.83 67.82 3.01
CA GLN A 392 -32.85 67.80 4.05
C GLN A 392 -33.58 69.14 4.05
N ILE A 393 -34.77 69.19 3.45
CA ILE A 393 -35.74 70.24 3.74
C ILE A 393 -36.67 69.63 4.79
N PHE A 394 -36.60 70.14 6.02
CA PHE A 394 -37.26 69.70 7.27
C PHE A 394 -36.50 68.67 8.14
N SER A 395 -35.79 69.19 9.15
CA SER A 395 -35.32 68.44 10.31
C SER A 395 -36.41 68.38 11.38
N THR A 396 -36.75 67.16 11.80
CA THR A 396 -37.77 66.82 12.80
C THR A 396 -37.25 66.98 14.23
N ASN A 397 -36.89 68.20 14.65
CA ASN A 397 -36.52 68.47 16.05
C ASN A 397 -37.45 69.45 16.79
N ASP A 398 -38.52 69.93 16.17
CA ASP A 398 -39.48 70.83 16.82
C ASP A 398 -40.83 70.16 17.20
N ALA A 399 -40.99 68.85 16.96
CA ALA A 399 -42.30 68.18 17.07
C ALA A 399 -42.49 67.24 18.28
N GLU A 400 -41.53 67.13 19.20
CA GLU A 400 -41.65 66.28 20.40
C GLU A 400 -41.97 67.06 21.70
N SER A 401 -42.35 68.34 21.60
CA SER A 401 -42.84 69.13 22.77
C SER A 401 -44.36 69.32 22.83
N MET A 402 -45.12 68.69 21.93
CA MET A 402 -46.59 68.81 21.88
C MET A 402 -47.25 67.43 21.83
N ALA A 403 -46.98 66.60 22.84
CA ALA A 403 -47.86 65.49 23.18
C ALA A 403 -49.11 66.08 23.86
N GLY A 404 -50.18 66.27 23.10
CA GLY A 404 -51.44 66.80 23.60
C GLY A 404 -52.61 66.55 22.66
N GLY A 405 -53.23 65.37 22.79
CA GLY A 405 -54.66 65.17 22.58
C GLY A 405 -55.19 64.97 21.15
N GLY A 406 -56.07 63.99 21.01
CA GLY A 406 -57.14 64.00 20.00
C GLY A 406 -57.14 62.82 19.03
N ASP A 407 -58.00 61.83 19.30
CA ASP A 407 -58.49 60.84 18.34
C ASP A 407 -59.17 61.53 17.14
N GLU A 408 -58.72 61.25 15.92
CA GLU A 408 -59.56 61.26 14.71
C GLU A 408 -59.13 60.14 13.75
N PRO A 409 -60.09 59.52 13.03
CA PRO A 409 -59.93 58.18 12.48
C PRO A 409 -59.06 58.20 11.23
N ALA A 410 -58.04 57.35 11.20
CA ALA A 410 -57.31 57.05 9.97
C ALA A 410 -58.30 56.62 8.86
N PRO A 411 -58.09 57.03 7.59
CA PRO A 411 -59.05 56.78 6.53
C PRO A 411 -59.34 55.28 6.42
N TYR A 412 -60.61 54.90 6.47
CA TYR A 412 -61.09 53.51 6.37
C TYR A 412 -60.46 52.75 5.16
N LEU A 413 -60.10 53.46 4.09
CA LEU A 413 -59.40 52.91 2.92
C LEU A 413 -57.91 52.59 3.16
N ALA A 414 -57.19 53.39 3.96
CA ALA A 414 -55.77 53.19 4.25
C ALA A 414 -55.56 51.98 5.18
N GLN A 415 -56.49 51.75 6.11
CA GLN A 415 -56.52 50.56 6.95
C GLN A 415 -56.91 49.29 6.16
N LEU A 416 -57.76 49.40 5.13
CA LEU A 416 -58.11 48.27 4.27
C LEU A 416 -56.91 47.79 3.41
N LEU A 417 -56.03 48.71 3.01
CA LEU A 417 -54.88 48.42 2.14
C LEU A 417 -53.61 48.02 2.91
N THR A 418 -53.51 48.37 4.19
CA THR A 418 -52.35 48.02 5.05
C THR A 418 -52.61 46.82 5.94
N ARG A 419 -53.85 46.34 6.05
CA ARG A 419 -54.22 45.10 6.75
C ARG A 419 -54.55 43.96 5.78
N THR A 420 -53.66 43.69 4.84
CA THR A 420 -53.44 42.31 4.40
C THR A 420 -52.01 41.97 4.79
N GLU A 421 -51.86 41.21 5.88
CA GLU A 421 -50.56 40.67 6.32
C GLU A 421 -49.91 39.76 5.24
N ASP A 422 -50.61 39.50 4.13
CA ASP A 422 -50.11 38.81 2.96
C ASP A 422 -49.78 39.79 1.82
N GLY A 423 -48.51 40.20 1.72
CA GLY A 423 -47.98 40.86 0.52
C GLY A 423 -48.12 40.04 -0.79
N ALA A 424 -48.65 38.80 -0.70
CA ALA A 424 -49.03 37.95 -1.81
C ALA A 424 -50.28 38.43 -2.54
N LEU A 425 -51.32 38.91 -1.84
CA LEU A 425 -52.59 39.32 -2.45
C LEU A 425 -52.45 40.51 -3.41
N GLY A 426 -51.61 41.48 -3.07
CA GLY A 426 -51.32 42.60 -3.98
C GLY A 426 -50.63 42.16 -5.27
N ARG A 427 -49.68 41.21 -5.19
CA ARG A 427 -48.99 40.64 -6.36
C ARG A 427 -49.96 39.84 -7.24
N ILE A 428 -50.82 39.06 -6.60
CA ILE A 428 -51.87 38.28 -7.26
C ILE A 428 -52.75 39.19 -8.13
N ILE A 429 -53.24 40.29 -7.58
CA ILE A 429 -54.11 41.23 -8.31
C ILE A 429 -53.36 41.90 -9.47
N ILE A 430 -52.08 42.23 -9.28
CA ILE A 430 -51.26 42.81 -10.36
C ILE A 430 -51.07 41.82 -11.52
N TYR A 431 -50.77 40.54 -11.24
CA TYR A 431 -50.60 39.53 -12.29
C TYR A 431 -51.91 39.23 -13.03
N LEU A 432 -53.03 39.26 -12.32
CA LEU A 432 -54.36 39.10 -12.90
C LEU A 432 -54.63 40.20 -13.94
N ILE A 433 -54.39 41.46 -13.55
CA ILE A 433 -54.58 42.62 -14.43
C ILE A 433 -53.65 42.52 -15.65
N ILE A 434 -52.36 42.25 -15.45
CA ILE A 434 -51.40 42.15 -16.56
C ILE A 434 -51.82 41.06 -17.56
N ALA A 435 -52.23 39.90 -17.07
CA ALA A 435 -52.62 38.77 -17.92
C ALA A 435 -53.88 39.06 -18.74
N GLU A 436 -54.94 39.59 -18.12
CA GLU A 436 -56.20 39.85 -18.83
C GLU A 436 -56.04 40.97 -19.86
N PHE A 437 -55.34 42.06 -19.52
CA PHE A 437 -55.02 43.10 -20.50
C PHE A 437 -54.12 42.59 -21.62
N GLY A 438 -53.17 41.70 -21.31
CA GLY A 438 -52.29 41.08 -22.31
C GLY A 438 -53.04 40.23 -23.32
N ILE A 439 -54.03 39.45 -22.88
CA ILE A 439 -54.86 38.62 -23.77
C ILE A 439 -55.66 39.47 -24.74
N PHE A 440 -56.36 40.49 -24.26
CA PHE A 440 -57.13 41.40 -25.08
C PHE A 440 -56.29 42.34 -25.97
N SER A 441 -54.98 42.39 -25.75
CA SER A 441 -54.01 43.10 -26.59
C SER A 441 -53.37 42.20 -27.66
N SER A 442 -53.76 40.92 -27.74
CA SER A 442 -53.19 39.92 -28.66
C SER A 442 -54.29 39.20 -29.45
N ARG A 443 -53.96 38.63 -30.63
CA ARG A 443 -54.91 37.76 -31.34
C ARG A 443 -54.99 36.40 -30.64
N THR A 444 -56.07 36.16 -29.90
CA THR A 444 -56.37 34.86 -29.31
C THR A 444 -57.30 34.03 -30.17
N ILE A 445 -57.33 32.72 -29.90
CA ILE A 445 -58.23 31.77 -30.53
C ILE A 445 -59.17 31.28 -29.44
N ALA A 446 -60.40 31.80 -29.44
CA ALA A 446 -61.45 31.29 -28.58
C ALA A 446 -61.92 29.90 -29.03
N ALA A 447 -62.62 29.19 -28.15
CA ALA A 447 -63.13 27.85 -28.45
C ALA A 447 -64.12 27.90 -29.62
N ALA A 448 -64.03 26.91 -30.53
CA ALA A 448 -64.86 26.86 -31.72
C ALA A 448 -66.38 26.78 -31.43
N THR A 449 -66.76 26.29 -30.25
CA THR A 449 -68.15 26.30 -29.77
C THR A 449 -68.20 26.58 -28.27
N ALA A 450 -69.30 27.21 -27.82
CA ALA A 450 -69.55 27.47 -26.40
C ALA A 450 -69.50 26.19 -25.54
N GLN A 451 -69.99 25.06 -26.06
CA GLN A 451 -69.98 23.78 -25.35
C GLN A 451 -68.55 23.23 -25.17
N ALA A 452 -67.68 23.40 -26.17
CA ALA A 452 -66.28 23.02 -26.06
C ALA A 452 -65.54 23.91 -25.04
N GLY A 453 -65.79 25.22 -25.08
CA GLY A 453 -65.20 26.16 -24.11
C GLY A 453 -65.67 25.94 -22.67
N MET A 454 -66.96 25.61 -22.49
CA MET A 454 -67.51 25.28 -21.16
C MET A 454 -66.88 23.99 -20.61
N THR A 455 -66.72 22.97 -21.46
CA THR A 455 -66.06 21.71 -21.06
C THR A 455 -64.61 21.96 -20.66
N PHE A 456 -63.88 22.76 -21.43
CA PHE A 456 -62.51 23.15 -21.11
C PHE A 456 -62.42 23.93 -19.80
N PHE A 457 -63.33 24.87 -19.57
CA PHE A 457 -63.38 25.65 -18.35
C PHE A 457 -63.64 24.78 -17.11
N ILE A 458 -64.55 23.80 -17.19
CA ILE A 458 -64.81 22.86 -16.08
C ILE A 458 -63.55 22.04 -15.76
N ILE A 459 -62.86 21.53 -16.78
CA ILE A 459 -61.60 20.79 -16.61
C ILE A 459 -60.54 21.69 -15.97
N PHE A 460 -60.42 22.92 -16.44
CA PHE A 460 -59.49 23.91 -15.91
C PHE A 460 -59.75 24.23 -14.43
N MET A 461 -61.01 24.45 -14.05
CA MET A 461 -61.39 24.68 -12.65
C MET A 461 -60.99 23.49 -11.76
N GLY A 462 -61.21 22.25 -12.22
CA GLY A 462 -60.73 21.05 -11.53
C GLY A 462 -59.20 21.01 -11.38
N ALA A 463 -58.47 21.38 -12.44
CA ALA A 463 -57.01 21.45 -12.43
C ALA A 463 -56.49 22.52 -11.45
N CYS A 464 -57.16 23.67 -11.30
CA CYS A 464 -56.79 24.70 -10.33
C CYS A 464 -56.85 24.18 -8.88
N PHE A 465 -57.89 23.43 -8.51
CA PHE A 465 -57.98 22.87 -7.15
C PHE A 465 -56.89 21.84 -6.87
N ILE A 466 -56.54 21.01 -7.86
CA ILE A 466 -55.43 20.05 -7.77
C ILE A 466 -54.11 20.82 -7.63
N PHE A 467 -53.89 21.85 -8.44
CA PHE A 467 -52.69 22.69 -8.40
C PHE A 467 -52.51 23.36 -7.03
N ILE A 468 -53.58 23.94 -6.48
CA ILE A 468 -53.54 24.56 -5.15
C ILE A 468 -53.13 23.53 -4.10
N ARG A 469 -53.68 22.30 -4.14
CA ARG A 469 -53.34 21.23 -3.21
C ARG A 469 -51.87 20.76 -3.32
N LEU A 470 -51.26 20.87 -4.50
CA LEU A 470 -49.89 20.43 -4.73
C LEU A 470 -48.84 21.51 -4.42
N VAL A 471 -49.18 22.79 -4.60
CA VAL A 471 -48.18 23.87 -4.62
C VAL A 471 -48.28 24.79 -3.42
N TYR A 472 -49.48 25.03 -2.87
CA TYR A 472 -49.64 25.86 -1.69
C TYR A 472 -49.30 25.09 -0.42
N THR A 473 -48.54 25.72 0.49
CA THR A 473 -48.21 25.14 1.80
C THR A 473 -49.43 25.04 2.72
N ASP A 474 -50.36 25.99 2.60
CA ASP A 474 -51.68 25.96 3.25
C ASP A 474 -52.78 25.98 2.19
N TYR A 475 -53.57 24.92 2.16
CA TYR A 475 -54.67 24.73 1.22
C TYR A 475 -55.77 25.79 1.37
N LEU A 476 -56.08 26.21 2.60
CA LEU A 476 -57.12 27.21 2.85
C LEU A 476 -56.70 28.61 2.38
N VAL A 477 -55.41 28.94 2.50
CA VAL A 477 -54.87 30.19 1.96
C VAL A 477 -54.92 30.19 0.43
N GLY A 478 -54.52 29.10 -0.21
CA GLY A 478 -54.60 28.96 -1.66
C GLY A 478 -56.04 29.02 -2.19
N LEU A 479 -57.00 28.46 -1.45
CA LEU A 479 -58.42 28.53 -1.79
C LEU A 479 -58.98 29.96 -1.65
N LYS A 480 -58.55 30.72 -0.63
CA LYS A 480 -58.91 32.14 -0.49
C LYS A 480 -58.34 32.98 -1.64
N HIS A 481 -57.07 32.77 -2.00
CA HIS A 481 -56.47 33.46 -3.15
C HIS A 481 -57.22 33.15 -4.44
N PHE A 482 -57.55 31.88 -4.67
CA PHE A 482 -58.35 31.47 -5.81
C PHE A 482 -59.72 32.16 -5.86
N GLY A 483 -60.44 32.20 -4.73
CA GLY A 483 -61.74 32.85 -4.67
C GLY A 483 -61.69 34.34 -5.01
N VAL A 484 -60.68 35.05 -4.50
CA VAL A 484 -60.48 36.48 -4.80
C VAL A 484 -60.13 36.71 -6.26
N VAL A 485 -59.20 35.92 -6.81
CA VAL A 485 -58.76 36.02 -8.21
C VAL A 485 -59.88 35.67 -9.18
N PHE A 486 -60.63 34.62 -8.88
CA PHE A 486 -61.75 34.19 -9.71
C PHE A 486 -62.83 35.26 -9.78
N LEU A 487 -63.23 35.82 -8.63
CA LEU A 487 -64.26 36.86 -8.59
C LEU A 487 -63.80 38.13 -9.31
N LEU A 488 -62.59 38.62 -8.97
CA LEU A 488 -62.06 39.86 -9.53
C LEU A 488 -61.74 39.71 -11.03
N GLY A 489 -61.22 38.57 -11.44
CA GLY A 489 -60.94 38.24 -12.83
C GLY A 489 -62.22 38.08 -13.63
N LEU A 490 -63.27 37.46 -13.08
CA LEU A 490 -64.54 37.33 -13.79
C LEU A 490 -65.18 38.71 -14.04
N ILE A 491 -65.14 39.59 -13.04
CA ILE A 491 -65.58 40.98 -13.19
C ILE A 491 -64.74 41.70 -14.25
N LEU A 492 -63.42 41.56 -14.19
CA LEU A 492 -62.49 42.24 -15.09
C LEU A 492 -62.62 41.72 -16.54
N SER A 493 -62.78 40.41 -16.71
CA SER A 493 -63.05 39.72 -17.98
C SER A 493 -64.36 40.19 -18.62
N PHE A 494 -65.42 40.43 -17.84
CA PHE A 494 -66.67 40.99 -18.36
C PHE A 494 -66.49 42.44 -18.81
N ILE A 495 -65.81 43.26 -18.02
CA ILE A 495 -65.55 44.66 -18.35
C ILE A 495 -64.67 44.75 -19.60
N LEU A 496 -63.53 44.07 -19.61
CA LEU A 496 -62.61 44.06 -20.74
C LEU A 496 -63.21 43.37 -21.96
N GLY A 497 -63.97 42.29 -21.79
CA GLY A 497 -64.67 41.60 -22.88
C GLY A 497 -65.65 42.50 -23.61
N HIS A 498 -66.45 43.26 -22.87
CA HIS A 498 -67.41 44.18 -23.47
C HIS A 498 -66.71 45.38 -24.11
N PHE A 499 -65.86 46.08 -23.35
CA PHE A 499 -65.34 47.38 -23.73
C PHE A 499 -64.05 47.32 -24.56
N TRP A 500 -63.23 46.29 -24.38
CA TRP A 500 -61.96 46.12 -25.09
C TRP A 500 -62.04 45.06 -26.20
N GLY A 501 -62.77 43.96 -25.95
CA GLY A 501 -63.00 42.88 -26.90
C GLY A 501 -64.17 43.11 -27.86
N GLY A 502 -65.02 44.11 -27.60
CA GLY A 502 -66.18 44.44 -28.45
C GLY A 502 -67.30 43.39 -28.39
N ILE A 503 -67.33 42.55 -27.35
CA ILE A 503 -68.32 41.49 -27.19
C ILE A 503 -69.63 42.10 -26.66
N PRO A 504 -70.80 41.86 -27.28
CA PRO A 504 -72.08 42.38 -26.77
C PRO A 504 -72.35 41.92 -25.32
N VAL A 505 -72.95 42.79 -24.50
CA VAL A 505 -73.30 42.46 -23.11
C VAL A 505 -74.17 41.22 -23.03
N GLU A 506 -75.11 41.06 -23.97
CA GLU A 506 -76.00 39.91 -24.07
C GLU A 506 -75.24 38.59 -24.23
N THR A 507 -74.13 38.61 -24.99
CA THR A 507 -73.25 37.45 -25.20
C THR A 507 -72.44 37.11 -23.95
N LEU A 508 -72.01 38.11 -23.16
CA LEU A 508 -71.27 37.89 -21.91
C LEU A 508 -72.13 37.30 -20.80
N PHE A 509 -73.43 37.63 -20.78
CA PHE A 509 -74.39 37.07 -19.82
C PHE A 509 -75.08 35.79 -20.31
N SER A 510 -74.72 35.29 -21.50
CA SER A 510 -75.27 34.04 -22.06
C SER A 510 -74.25 32.90 -22.05
N LEU A 511 -74.69 31.69 -22.45
CA LEU A 511 -73.80 30.54 -22.60
C LEU A 511 -72.73 30.76 -23.69
N GLU A 512 -72.89 31.75 -24.56
CA GLU A 512 -71.89 32.10 -25.58
C GLU A 512 -70.62 32.73 -24.99
N TYR A 513 -70.65 33.21 -23.74
CA TYR A 513 -69.45 33.64 -23.01
C TYR A 513 -68.32 32.61 -23.10
N PHE A 514 -68.66 31.32 -23.01
CA PHE A 514 -67.69 30.24 -23.03
C PHE A 514 -66.99 30.06 -24.39
N GLY A 515 -67.54 30.61 -25.47
CA GLY A 515 -66.92 30.64 -26.80
C GLY A 515 -66.18 31.95 -27.09
N SER A 516 -66.04 32.85 -26.11
CA SER A 516 -65.50 34.19 -26.31
C SER A 516 -64.06 34.35 -25.80
N ASP A 517 -63.36 35.37 -26.30
CA ASP A 517 -62.03 35.74 -25.82
C ASP A 517 -62.03 36.19 -24.34
N ALA A 518 -63.19 36.59 -23.81
CA ALA A 518 -63.33 36.95 -22.40
C ALA A 518 -63.07 35.74 -21.47
N LEU A 519 -63.50 34.54 -21.86
CA LEU A 519 -63.19 33.33 -21.11
C LEU A 519 -61.68 33.04 -21.14
N VAL A 520 -61.03 33.23 -22.28
CA VAL A 520 -59.59 33.00 -22.45
C VAL A 520 -58.79 33.94 -21.56
N ALA A 521 -59.21 35.21 -21.47
CA ALA A 521 -58.63 36.20 -20.56
C ALA A 521 -58.75 35.74 -19.11
N LEU A 522 -59.96 35.35 -18.68
CA LEU A 522 -60.23 34.89 -17.31
C LEU A 522 -59.34 33.70 -16.92
N ILE A 523 -59.28 32.68 -17.77
CA ILE A 523 -58.48 31.46 -17.53
C ILE A 523 -57.00 31.80 -17.40
N THR A 524 -56.49 32.65 -18.28
CA THR A 524 -55.08 33.05 -18.28
C THR A 524 -54.75 33.90 -17.06
N GLY A 525 -55.65 34.82 -16.70
CA GLY A 525 -55.57 35.66 -15.50
C GLY A 525 -55.48 34.83 -14.23
N ILE A 526 -56.37 33.85 -14.07
CA ILE A 526 -56.37 32.92 -12.94
C ILE A 526 -55.08 32.11 -12.90
N SER A 527 -54.68 31.53 -14.03
CA SER A 527 -53.49 30.67 -14.13
C SER A 527 -52.21 31.39 -13.72
N LEU A 528 -51.98 32.57 -14.29
CA LEU A 528 -50.76 33.34 -14.04
C LEU A 528 -50.69 33.82 -12.59
N SER A 529 -51.82 34.26 -12.05
CA SER A 529 -51.92 34.79 -10.69
C SER A 529 -51.67 33.71 -9.64
N LEU A 530 -52.23 32.51 -9.82
CA LEU A 530 -52.01 31.39 -8.91
C LEU A 530 -50.56 30.88 -8.97
N PHE A 531 -49.99 30.79 -10.17
CA PHE A 531 -48.65 30.29 -10.39
C PHE A 531 -47.60 31.25 -9.80
N MET A 532 -47.70 32.53 -10.12
CA MET A 532 -46.72 33.55 -9.70
C MET A 532 -46.85 33.95 -8.22
N SER A 533 -47.96 33.60 -7.58
CA SER A 533 -48.13 33.79 -6.14
C SER A 533 -47.63 32.62 -5.30
N SER A 534 -47.32 31.48 -5.92
CA SER A 534 -46.84 30.31 -5.19
C SER A 534 -45.33 30.41 -4.95
N LYS A 535 -44.97 30.65 -3.67
CA LYS A 535 -43.63 30.92 -3.09
C LYS A 535 -42.96 32.24 -3.48
#